data_AF-A0A9E2FII6-F1
#
_entry.id   AF-A0A9E2FII6-F1
#
_cell.length_a   1.000
_cell.length_b   1.000
_cell.length_c   1.000
_cell.angle_alpha   90.00
_cell.angle_beta   90.00
_cell.angle_gamma   90.00
#
_symmetry.space_group_name_H-M   'P 1'
#
loop_
_entity.id
_entity.type
_entity.pdbx_description
1 polymer ?
#
loop_
_entity_poly.entity_id
_entity_poly.type
_entity_poly.pdbx_seq_one_letter_code
_entity_poly.pdbx_strand_id
1 'polypeptide(L)'
;MFKRVVWISVTFVVIGCVGCSGQKQSAGSQTTSEKKVAQEMAKPALLEVSVRPTSLPAGQHSQESGQGQLKTSGQPLVLLVAGCCHIRPTRIVADPKLPEDLYDVNIVTPNRPREVLDHVQRQALETAFGLTFRTEKREMSAYHLKVAAGGTRDGLRSNTSGSPESSSTGGANVGCLKATNHSAEGLSELLEYHVSLKPPVIDKTGLKGRYDFDLTVDSWGEADVNKALREQLGLELVPAREAVEVLVVDRTELGKK
;
A
#
# COMPACT_ATOMS: atom_id res chain seq x y z
N MET A 1 -19.55 -28.67 -5.32
CA MET A 1 -18.41 -28.11 -6.09
C MET A 1 -17.24 -27.91 -5.13
N PHE A 2 -16.27 -28.83 -5.14
CA PHE A 2 -15.14 -28.83 -4.20
C PHE A 2 -14.04 -27.87 -4.70
N LYS A 3 -13.75 -26.80 -3.93
CA LYS A 3 -12.57 -25.95 -4.13
C LYS A 3 -11.35 -26.72 -3.61
N ARG A 4 -10.45 -27.12 -4.52
CA ARG A 4 -9.15 -27.69 -4.16
C ARG A 4 -8.24 -26.55 -3.69
N VAL A 5 -7.83 -26.60 -2.42
CA VAL A 5 -6.89 -25.68 -1.78
C VAL A 5 -5.48 -26.11 -2.18
N VAL A 6 -4.72 -25.22 -2.82
CA VAL A 6 -3.29 -25.44 -3.08
C VAL A 6 -2.54 -25.05 -1.81
N TRP A 7 -1.98 -26.04 -1.11
CA TRP A 7 -1.05 -25.83 0.00
C TRP A 7 0.36 -25.77 -0.57
N ILE A 8 1.01 -24.61 -0.49
CA ILE A 8 2.48 -24.53 -0.64
C ILE A 8 3.01 -24.24 0.76
N SER A 9 3.53 -25.28 1.41
CA SER A 9 4.30 -25.18 2.64
C SER A 9 5.71 -25.65 2.32
N VAL A 10 6.68 -24.74 2.28
CA VAL A 10 8.09 -25.08 2.11
C VAL A 10 8.75 -25.04 3.49
N THR A 11 8.81 -26.20 4.14
CA THR A 11 9.50 -26.37 5.43
C THR A 11 10.88 -26.98 5.16
N PHE A 12 11.95 -26.22 5.36
CA PHE A 12 13.30 -26.79 5.43
C PHE A 12 13.58 -27.28 6.85
N VAL A 13 13.74 -28.59 7.01
CA VAL A 13 14.24 -29.22 8.26
C VAL A 13 15.73 -29.47 8.09
N VAL A 14 16.56 -28.74 8.83
CA VAL A 14 17.99 -29.07 8.99
C VAL A 14 18.11 -29.93 10.26
N ILE A 15 18.44 -31.21 10.08
CA ILE A 15 18.68 -32.16 11.18
C ILE A 15 20.13 -31.98 11.64
N GLY A 16 20.33 -31.35 12.79
CA GLY A 16 21.61 -31.30 13.49
C GLY A 16 21.71 -32.42 14.52
N CYS A 17 22.49 -33.47 14.22
CA CYS A 17 22.95 -34.48 15.18
C CYS A 17 24.08 -33.92 16.05
N VAL A 18 23.95 -33.91 17.37
CA VAL A 18 25.09 -33.95 18.30
C VAL A 18 24.74 -34.79 19.53
N GLY A 19 25.64 -35.74 19.84
CA GLY A 19 25.46 -36.82 20.80
C GLY A 19 25.73 -36.50 22.28
N CYS A 20 25.42 -37.51 23.09
CA CYS A 20 25.59 -37.58 24.55
C CYS A 20 27.05 -37.65 25.01
N SER A 21 27.39 -36.94 26.11
CA SER A 21 28.27 -37.45 27.18
C SER A 21 28.32 -36.55 28.44
N GLY A 22 27.85 -37.09 29.57
CA GLY A 22 28.44 -37.09 30.93
C GLY A 22 29.01 -35.85 31.67
N GLN A 23 28.24 -35.38 32.68
CA GLN A 23 28.59 -35.26 34.13
C GLN A 23 29.61 -34.20 34.67
N LYS A 24 29.13 -33.22 35.47
CA LYS A 24 29.36 -33.02 36.95
C LYS A 24 28.99 -31.58 37.42
N GLN A 25 28.49 -31.50 38.66
CA GLN A 25 27.96 -30.34 39.39
C GLN A 25 29.02 -29.28 39.81
N SER A 26 28.62 -28.00 39.90
CA SER A 26 28.94 -27.12 41.04
C SER A 26 28.12 -25.82 40.97
N ALA A 27 27.76 -25.31 42.14
CA ALA A 27 26.81 -24.22 42.40
C ALA A 27 27.38 -22.82 42.13
N GLY A 28 26.50 -21.92 41.69
CA GLY A 28 26.74 -20.48 41.63
C GLY A 28 26.18 -19.84 40.35
N SER A 29 25.40 -18.76 40.51
CA SER A 29 24.94 -17.83 39.44
C SER A 29 23.85 -18.31 38.46
N GLN A 30 22.62 -18.54 38.96
CA GLN A 30 21.47 -18.85 38.09
C GLN A 30 20.76 -17.65 37.46
N THR A 31 21.01 -16.40 37.87
CA THR A 31 20.19 -15.25 37.39
C THR A 31 20.68 -14.52 36.14
N THR A 32 21.87 -14.83 35.64
CA THR A 32 22.44 -14.19 34.43
C THR A 32 22.39 -15.12 33.20
N SER A 33 22.41 -16.44 33.42
CA SER A 33 22.39 -17.43 32.33
C SER A 33 20.99 -17.58 31.71
N GLU A 34 19.91 -17.52 32.50
CA GLU A 34 18.54 -17.64 31.99
C GLU A 34 18.13 -16.47 31.08
N LYS A 35 18.60 -15.24 31.36
CA LYS A 35 18.36 -14.10 30.46
C LYS A 35 19.16 -14.18 29.16
N LYS A 36 20.34 -14.79 29.19
CA LYS A 36 21.18 -14.97 27.99
C LYS A 36 20.64 -16.11 27.10
N VAL A 37 20.14 -17.19 27.70
CA VAL A 37 19.50 -18.31 26.99
C VAL A 37 18.10 -17.94 26.47
N ALA A 38 17.33 -17.11 27.19
CA ALA A 38 16.04 -16.62 26.70
C ALA A 38 16.16 -15.61 25.53
N GLN A 39 17.28 -14.88 25.43
CA GLN A 39 17.62 -14.08 24.25
C GLN A 39 18.12 -14.92 23.06
N GLU A 40 18.57 -16.16 23.31
CA GLU A 40 19.14 -17.07 22.31
C GLU A 40 18.12 -18.08 21.74
N MET A 41 16.84 -17.99 22.15
CA MET A 41 15.72 -18.76 21.59
C MET A 41 14.73 -17.92 20.78
N ALA A 42 15.10 -16.72 20.34
CA ALA A 42 14.43 -16.08 19.21
C ALA A 42 14.83 -16.85 17.94
N LYS A 43 14.19 -18.01 17.74
CA LYS A 43 14.29 -18.81 16.51
C LYS A 43 14.25 -17.83 15.34
N PRO A 44 15.30 -17.74 14.49
CA PRO A 44 15.32 -16.76 13.43
C PRO A 44 14.04 -16.94 12.62
N ALA A 45 13.28 -15.86 12.44
CA ALA A 45 12.03 -15.93 11.70
C ALA A 45 12.35 -16.54 10.33
N LEU A 46 11.82 -17.73 10.07
CA LEU A 46 11.89 -18.35 8.75
C LEU A 46 11.09 -17.45 7.80
N LEU A 47 11.55 -17.33 6.56
CA LEU A 47 10.76 -16.65 5.53
C LEU A 47 9.45 -17.43 5.35
N GLU A 48 8.34 -16.81 5.74
CA GLU A 48 7.01 -17.33 5.52
C GLU A 48 6.28 -16.38 4.55
N VAL A 49 5.72 -16.94 3.49
CA VAL A 49 4.94 -16.21 2.50
C VAL A 49 3.69 -17.01 2.22
N SER A 50 2.51 -16.41 2.38
CA SER A 50 1.25 -17.01 1.99
C SER A 50 0.34 -15.98 1.33
N VAL A 51 -0.32 -16.44 0.27
CA VAL A 51 -1.34 -15.70 -0.48
C VAL A 51 -2.53 -16.64 -0.61
N ARG A 52 -3.70 -16.25 -0.09
CA ARG A 52 -4.89 -17.11 -0.08
C ARG A 52 -6.17 -16.30 -0.16
N PRO A 53 -7.29 -16.87 -0.64
CA PRO A 53 -8.60 -16.24 -0.49
C PRO A 53 -8.88 -15.96 0.99
N THR A 54 -9.48 -14.81 1.29
CA THR A 54 -9.79 -14.43 2.67
C THR A 54 -10.88 -15.33 3.26
N SER A 55 -10.81 -15.56 4.56
CA SER A 55 -11.92 -16.12 5.35
C SER A 55 -12.71 -15.04 6.10
N LEU A 56 -12.36 -13.76 5.95
CA LEU A 56 -13.06 -12.67 6.61
C LEU A 56 -14.45 -12.43 5.99
N PRO A 57 -15.44 -12.00 6.79
CA PRO A 57 -16.72 -11.53 6.26
C PRO A 57 -16.54 -10.34 5.30
N ALA A 58 -17.46 -10.19 4.35
CA ALA A 58 -17.47 -9.05 3.44
C ALA A 58 -17.47 -7.71 4.20
N GLY A 59 -16.62 -6.78 3.78
CA GLY A 59 -16.46 -5.47 4.40
C GLY A 59 -15.46 -5.43 5.57
N GLN A 60 -15.01 -6.59 6.08
CA GLN A 60 -13.92 -6.63 7.06
C GLN A 60 -12.57 -6.73 6.37
N HIS A 61 -11.64 -5.89 6.79
CA HIS A 61 -10.25 -5.94 6.37
C HIS A 61 -9.35 -5.59 7.54
N SER A 62 -8.12 -6.09 7.53
CA SER A 62 -7.10 -5.72 8.50
C SER A 62 -5.76 -5.58 7.80
N GLN A 63 -4.91 -4.72 8.36
CA GLN A 63 -3.55 -4.54 7.93
C GLN A 63 -2.67 -4.34 9.15
N GLU A 64 -1.64 -5.16 9.26
CA GLU A 64 -0.61 -5.08 10.28
C GLU A 64 0.73 -5.10 9.55
N SER A 65 1.58 -4.12 9.84
CA SER A 65 2.92 -4.06 9.26
C SER A 65 3.93 -3.61 10.31
N GLY A 66 5.09 -4.27 10.31
CA GLY A 66 6.19 -3.98 11.22
C GLY A 66 7.52 -4.41 10.60
N GLN A 67 8.59 -4.31 11.37
CA GLN A 67 9.89 -4.78 10.91
C GLN A 67 9.84 -6.28 10.61
N GLY A 68 10.11 -6.63 9.35
CA GLY A 68 10.05 -7.99 8.87
C GLY A 68 8.66 -8.62 8.77
N GLN A 69 7.56 -7.88 8.98
CA GLN A 69 6.20 -8.44 8.90
C GLN A 69 5.26 -7.58 8.06
N LEU A 70 4.54 -8.23 7.16
CA LEU A 70 3.41 -7.67 6.44
C LEU A 70 2.25 -8.67 6.48
N LYS A 71 1.16 -8.26 7.12
CA LYS A 71 -0.10 -9.01 7.18
C LYS A 71 -1.21 -8.13 6.67
N THR A 72 -1.88 -8.60 5.63
CA THR A 72 -3.08 -7.96 5.11
C THR A 72 -4.15 -9.02 4.98
N SER A 73 -5.39 -8.68 5.32
CA SER A 73 -6.51 -9.61 5.22
C SER A 73 -7.73 -8.92 4.63
N GLY A 74 -8.48 -9.66 3.82
CA GLY A 74 -9.69 -9.17 3.16
C GLY A 74 -9.44 -8.11 2.10
N GLN A 75 -8.28 -8.10 1.43
CA GLN A 75 -7.91 -7.08 0.44
C GLN A 75 -8.19 -7.55 -1.00
N PRO A 76 -8.78 -6.71 -1.87
CA PRO A 76 -8.87 -7.02 -3.29
C PRO A 76 -7.48 -7.04 -3.94
N LEU A 77 -7.28 -7.89 -4.95
CA LEU A 77 -5.96 -8.06 -5.59
C LEU A 77 -5.38 -6.75 -6.13
N VAL A 78 -6.21 -5.85 -6.65
CA VAL A 78 -5.76 -4.54 -7.15
C VAL A 78 -5.08 -3.69 -6.07
N LEU A 79 -5.54 -3.75 -4.82
CA LEU A 79 -4.92 -3.01 -3.72
C LEU A 79 -3.61 -3.65 -3.26
N LEU A 80 -3.51 -4.98 -3.34
CA LEU A 80 -2.25 -5.69 -3.07
C LEU A 80 -1.18 -5.35 -4.11
N VAL A 81 -1.55 -5.30 -5.40
CA VAL A 81 -0.65 -4.87 -6.48
C VAL A 81 -0.24 -3.41 -6.32
N ALA A 82 -1.21 -2.53 -6.05
CA ALA A 82 -0.95 -1.11 -5.78
C ALA A 82 0.08 -0.91 -4.66
N GLY A 83 -0.08 -1.66 -3.56
CA GLY A 83 0.82 -1.63 -2.41
C GLY A 83 2.25 -2.03 -2.74
N CYS A 84 2.46 -3.19 -3.38
CA CYS A 84 3.82 -3.68 -3.65
C CYS A 84 4.54 -2.96 -4.79
N CYS A 85 3.81 -2.27 -5.67
CA CYS A 85 4.38 -1.51 -6.79
C CYS A 85 4.41 0.01 -6.52
N HIS A 86 3.98 0.45 -5.34
CA HIS A 86 3.87 1.87 -4.97
C HIS A 86 3.15 2.73 -6.03
N ILE A 87 2.10 2.17 -6.63
CA ILE A 87 1.31 2.84 -7.66
C ILE A 87 -0.15 2.97 -7.24
N ARG A 88 -0.81 4.04 -7.68
CA ARG A 88 -2.24 4.23 -7.43
C ARG A 88 -3.10 3.20 -8.19
N PRO A 89 -4.19 2.69 -7.60
CA PRO A 89 -5.09 1.75 -8.27
C PRO A 89 -5.68 2.27 -9.58
N THR A 90 -5.93 3.58 -9.67
CA THR A 90 -6.38 4.33 -10.86
C THR A 90 -5.41 4.24 -12.04
N ARG A 91 -4.14 3.90 -11.79
CA ARG A 91 -3.05 3.79 -12.77
C ARG A 91 -2.64 2.34 -13.01
N ILE A 92 -3.43 1.37 -12.54
CA ILE A 92 -3.26 -0.04 -12.84
C ILE A 92 -4.20 -0.43 -13.96
N VAL A 93 -3.65 -0.99 -15.03
CA VAL A 93 -4.44 -1.53 -16.13
C VAL A 93 -4.15 -3.01 -16.27
N ALA A 94 -5.17 -3.85 -16.04
CA ALA A 94 -5.03 -5.29 -16.08
C ALA A 94 -5.80 -5.89 -17.26
N ASP A 95 -5.14 -6.76 -18.02
CA ASP A 95 -5.74 -7.53 -19.10
C ASP A 95 -5.25 -9.01 -19.05
N PRO A 96 -6.13 -9.98 -18.80
CA PRO A 96 -7.53 -9.83 -18.42
C PRO A 96 -7.71 -9.14 -17.06
N LYS A 97 -8.93 -8.67 -16.77
CA LYS A 97 -9.27 -8.03 -15.49
C LYS A 97 -8.84 -8.90 -14.29
N LEU A 98 -8.26 -8.26 -13.28
CA LEU A 98 -7.92 -8.92 -12.02
C LEU A 98 -9.19 -9.48 -11.34
N PRO A 99 -9.09 -10.63 -10.64
CA PRO A 99 -10.20 -11.14 -9.84
C PRO A 99 -10.65 -10.11 -8.80
N GLU A 100 -11.95 -10.04 -8.58
CA GLU A 100 -12.56 -9.16 -7.56
C GLU A 100 -12.68 -9.85 -6.20
N ASP A 101 -12.24 -11.11 -6.09
CA ASP A 101 -12.14 -11.82 -4.82
C ASP A 101 -11.20 -11.10 -3.85
N LEU A 102 -11.41 -11.35 -2.56
CA LEU A 102 -10.61 -10.81 -1.48
C LEU A 102 -9.57 -11.83 -1.02
N TYR A 103 -8.36 -11.35 -0.72
CA TYR A 103 -7.22 -12.17 -0.39
C TYR A 103 -6.57 -11.72 0.92
N ASP A 104 -5.97 -12.70 1.60
CA ASP A 104 -5.04 -12.48 2.68
C ASP A 104 -3.62 -12.68 2.16
N VAL A 105 -2.72 -11.78 2.55
CA VAL A 105 -1.28 -11.89 2.31
C VAL A 105 -0.57 -11.81 3.65
N ASN A 106 0.16 -12.88 4.01
CA ASN A 106 1.04 -12.91 5.18
C ASN A 106 2.47 -13.12 4.73
N ILE A 107 3.35 -12.20 5.10
CA ILE A 107 4.78 -12.23 4.85
C ILE A 107 5.47 -12.01 6.20
N VAL A 108 6.31 -12.97 6.58
CA VAL A 108 7.15 -12.89 7.78
C VAL A 108 8.58 -13.15 7.35
N THR A 109 9.49 -12.27 7.74
CA THR A 109 10.91 -12.32 7.42
C THR A 109 11.73 -11.92 8.65
N PRO A 110 12.98 -12.38 8.77
CA PRO A 110 13.82 -12.00 9.89
C PRO A 110 14.30 -10.55 9.72
N ASN A 111 13.65 -9.64 10.48
CA ASN A 111 14.00 -8.22 10.64
C ASN A 111 14.47 -7.52 9.36
N ARG A 112 13.65 -7.57 8.31
CA ARG A 112 13.93 -6.90 7.03
C ARG A 112 13.23 -5.55 6.93
N PRO A 113 13.83 -4.58 6.19
CA PRO A 113 13.16 -3.33 5.89
C PRO A 113 11.95 -3.55 4.98
N ARG A 114 11.05 -2.58 4.95
CA ARG A 114 9.78 -2.64 4.23
C ARG A 114 9.95 -2.91 2.73
N GLU A 115 10.93 -2.29 2.09
CA GLU A 115 11.22 -2.45 0.66
C GLU A 115 11.47 -3.93 0.26
N VAL A 116 12.11 -4.70 1.14
CA VAL A 116 12.33 -6.14 0.92
C VAL A 116 10.99 -6.89 1.01
N LEU A 117 10.10 -6.50 1.93
CA LEU A 117 8.76 -7.08 2.04
C LEU A 117 7.93 -6.79 0.80
N ASP A 118 8.02 -5.58 0.25
CA ASP A 118 7.27 -5.20 -0.96
C ASP A 118 7.78 -6.00 -2.18
N HIS A 119 9.10 -6.24 -2.29
CA HIS A 119 9.65 -7.13 -3.32
C HIS A 119 9.18 -8.58 -3.15
N VAL A 120 9.20 -9.12 -1.93
CA VAL A 120 8.71 -10.48 -1.64
C VAL A 120 7.21 -10.57 -1.93
N GLN A 121 6.42 -9.54 -1.58
CA GLN A 121 5.00 -9.47 -1.87
C GLN A 121 4.77 -9.51 -3.37
N ARG A 122 5.50 -8.70 -4.14
CA ARG A 122 5.42 -8.69 -5.59
C ARG A 122 5.67 -10.07 -6.18
N GLN A 123 6.78 -10.72 -5.80
CA GLN A 123 7.11 -12.08 -6.27
C GLN A 123 6.03 -13.11 -5.88
N ALA A 124 5.46 -12.98 -4.68
CA ALA A 124 4.38 -13.85 -4.23
C ALA A 124 3.12 -13.69 -5.08
N LEU A 125 2.75 -12.45 -5.44
CA LEU A 125 1.60 -12.16 -6.29
C LEU A 125 1.84 -12.62 -7.74
N GLU A 126 3.04 -12.40 -8.29
CA GLU A 126 3.44 -12.93 -9.60
C GLU A 126 3.29 -14.45 -9.64
N THR A 127 3.78 -15.15 -8.61
CA THR A 127 3.75 -16.62 -8.54
C THR A 127 2.34 -17.15 -8.31
N ALA A 128 1.57 -16.57 -7.38
CA ALA A 128 0.25 -17.08 -6.99
C ALA A 128 -0.82 -16.86 -8.06
N PHE A 129 -0.67 -15.79 -8.87
CA PHE A 129 -1.68 -15.40 -9.86
C PHE A 129 -1.16 -15.40 -11.30
N GLY A 130 0.11 -15.73 -11.54
CA GLY A 130 0.70 -15.73 -12.88
C GLY A 130 0.78 -14.32 -13.49
N LEU A 131 1.05 -13.32 -12.64
CA LEU A 131 1.12 -11.91 -13.05
C LEU A 131 2.48 -11.56 -13.62
N THR A 132 2.48 -10.64 -14.56
CA THR A 132 3.67 -9.91 -14.98
C THR A 132 3.36 -8.42 -14.97
N PHE A 133 4.37 -7.61 -14.68
CA PHE A 133 4.24 -6.17 -14.52
C PHE A 133 5.14 -5.45 -15.49
N ARG A 134 4.58 -4.47 -16.21
CA ARG A 134 5.35 -3.55 -17.06
C ARG A 134 4.81 -2.15 -16.96
N THR A 135 5.69 -1.17 -17.10
CA THR A 135 5.31 0.24 -17.13
C THR A 135 5.21 0.70 -18.58
N GLU A 136 4.14 1.40 -18.93
CA GLU A 136 3.99 2.05 -20.23
C GLU A 136 3.18 3.35 -20.11
N LYS A 137 3.21 4.18 -21.16
CA LYS A 137 2.32 5.33 -21.28
C LYS A 137 1.08 4.94 -22.05
N ARG A 138 -0.10 5.22 -21.50
CA ARG A 138 -1.39 4.93 -22.13
C ARG A 138 -2.29 6.15 -22.09
N GLU A 139 -2.93 6.46 -23.21
CA GLU A 139 -3.95 7.50 -23.24
C GLU A 139 -5.21 7.04 -22.52
N MET A 140 -5.60 7.74 -21.46
CA MET A 140 -6.80 7.44 -20.68
C MET A 140 -7.49 8.71 -20.20
N SER A 141 -8.74 8.57 -19.74
CA SER A 141 -9.42 9.65 -19.03
C SER A 141 -8.66 9.98 -17.75
N ALA A 142 -8.50 11.26 -17.47
CA ALA A 142 -7.83 11.80 -16.29
C ALA A 142 -8.49 13.11 -15.85
N TYR A 143 -8.15 13.59 -14.67
CA TYR A 143 -8.40 14.97 -14.28
C TYR A 143 -7.09 15.76 -14.34
N HIS A 144 -7.13 16.96 -14.88
CA HIS A 144 -6.09 17.95 -14.64
C HIS A 144 -6.46 18.77 -13.41
N LEU A 145 -5.59 18.78 -12.40
CA LEU A 145 -5.68 19.73 -11.31
C LEU A 145 -5.10 21.06 -11.78
N LYS A 146 -5.90 22.12 -11.81
CA LYS A 146 -5.51 23.46 -12.30
C LYS A 146 -5.82 24.53 -11.27
N VAL A 147 -5.15 25.68 -11.39
CA VAL A 147 -5.56 26.88 -10.68
C VAL A 147 -6.86 27.39 -11.30
N ALA A 148 -7.89 27.56 -10.46
CA ALA A 148 -9.19 28.02 -10.90
C ALA A 148 -9.17 29.52 -11.28
N ALA A 149 -10.19 29.95 -12.01
CA ALA A 149 -10.40 31.38 -12.28
C ALA A 149 -10.52 32.16 -10.96
N GLY A 150 -9.69 33.20 -10.82
CA GLY A 150 -9.59 33.99 -9.57
C GLY A 150 -8.38 33.64 -8.70
N GLY A 151 -7.59 32.64 -9.05
CA GLY A 151 -6.34 32.31 -8.36
C GLY A 151 -6.53 31.47 -7.09
N THR A 152 -5.43 31.29 -6.37
CA THR A 152 -5.38 30.49 -5.13
C THR A 152 -6.14 31.16 -3.98
N ARG A 153 -6.62 30.36 -3.01
CA ARG A 153 -7.39 30.82 -1.84
C ARG A 153 -6.65 30.54 -0.53
N ASP A 154 -7.19 31.04 0.58
CA ASP A 154 -6.55 30.98 1.91
C ASP A 154 -6.34 29.57 2.46
N GLY A 155 -7.08 28.57 1.96
CA GLY A 155 -6.86 27.16 2.32
C GLY A 155 -5.60 26.56 1.69
N LEU A 156 -4.99 27.25 0.73
CA LEU A 156 -3.73 26.89 0.08
C LEU A 156 -2.64 27.88 0.49
N ARG A 157 -1.83 27.51 1.49
CA ARG A 157 -0.84 28.42 2.09
C ARG A 157 0.57 27.97 1.74
N SER A 158 1.42 28.88 1.29
CA SER A 158 2.83 28.57 1.06
C SER A 158 3.53 28.15 2.36
N ASN A 159 4.29 27.07 2.33
CA ASN A 159 5.09 26.59 3.44
C ASN A 159 6.59 26.68 3.09
N THR A 160 7.35 27.39 3.93
CA THR A 160 8.81 27.53 3.82
C THR A 160 9.53 27.10 5.11
N SER A 161 8.82 26.46 6.03
CA SER A 161 9.31 26.11 7.37
C SER A 161 10.28 24.92 7.38
N GLY A 162 10.36 24.16 6.28
CA GLY A 162 11.17 22.94 6.19
C GLY A 162 10.65 21.80 7.06
N SER A 163 9.41 21.88 7.56
CA SER A 163 8.77 20.81 8.34
C SER A 163 8.67 19.52 7.51
N PRO A 164 8.73 18.32 8.13
CA PRO A 164 8.42 17.09 7.42
C PRO A 164 7.03 17.14 6.75
N GLU A 165 6.89 16.46 5.62
CA GLU A 165 5.57 16.24 5.02
C GLU A 165 4.68 15.45 5.99
N SER A 166 3.44 15.88 6.13
CA SER A 166 2.44 15.17 6.91
C SER A 166 1.06 15.42 6.34
N SER A 167 0.22 14.40 6.36
CA SER A 167 -1.18 14.51 5.98
C SER A 167 -2.05 13.75 6.97
N SER A 168 -3.28 14.23 7.15
CA SER A 168 -4.27 13.61 8.03
C SER A 168 -5.66 13.78 7.44
N THR A 169 -6.52 12.81 7.73
CA THR A 169 -7.90 12.81 7.28
C THR A 169 -8.83 12.78 8.48
N GLY A 170 -9.82 13.68 8.49
CA GLY A 170 -10.89 13.72 9.48
C GLY A 170 -11.80 12.48 9.38
N GLY A 171 -12.34 12.06 10.53
CA GLY A 171 -13.14 10.84 10.67
C GLY A 171 -14.44 10.79 9.84
N ALA A 172 -15.04 9.59 9.84
CA ALA A 172 -15.99 9.03 8.87
C ALA A 172 -17.21 9.86 8.38
N ASN A 173 -17.50 11.04 8.93
CA ASN A 173 -18.72 11.79 8.63
C ASN A 173 -18.51 13.18 7.99
N VAL A 174 -17.28 13.71 7.95
CA VAL A 174 -16.92 14.93 7.18
C VAL A 174 -15.53 14.72 6.59
N GLY A 175 -15.40 14.83 5.27
CA GLY A 175 -14.13 14.62 4.59
C GLY A 175 -13.20 15.81 4.80
N CYS A 176 -12.45 15.82 5.89
CA CYS A 176 -11.37 16.80 6.06
C CYS A 176 -10.06 16.17 5.59
N LEU A 177 -9.33 16.82 4.71
CA LEU A 177 -7.96 16.51 4.36
C LEU A 177 -7.10 17.70 4.72
N LYS A 178 -6.19 17.48 5.67
CA LYS A 178 -5.16 18.44 6.02
C LYS A 178 -3.82 17.89 5.63
N ALA A 179 -3.01 18.72 5.01
CA ALA A 179 -1.68 18.35 4.58
C ALA A 179 -0.72 19.52 4.81
N THR A 180 0.49 19.22 5.23
CA THR A 180 1.52 20.19 5.58
C THR A 180 2.75 19.94 4.74
N ASN A 181 3.32 21.00 4.18
CA ASN A 181 4.55 21.00 3.39
C ASN A 181 4.56 20.11 2.12
N HIS A 182 3.41 19.93 1.47
CA HIS A 182 3.29 19.13 0.24
C HIS A 182 3.43 19.97 -1.04
N SER A 183 3.88 19.36 -2.13
CA SER A 183 3.81 19.97 -3.48
C SER A 183 2.36 19.92 -4.03
N ALA A 184 2.09 20.66 -5.12
CA ALA A 184 0.82 20.53 -5.84
C ALA A 184 0.60 19.13 -6.45
N GLU A 185 1.69 18.45 -6.82
CA GLU A 185 1.68 17.03 -7.19
C GLU A 185 1.26 16.15 -6.01
N GLY A 186 1.79 16.41 -4.81
CA GLY A 186 1.38 15.71 -3.59
C GLY A 186 -0.12 15.88 -3.27
N LEU A 187 -0.71 17.06 -3.55
CA LEU A 187 -2.16 17.23 -3.46
C LEU A 187 -2.91 16.35 -4.45
N SER A 188 -2.44 16.28 -5.70
CA SER A 188 -3.05 15.41 -6.73
C SER A 188 -3.03 13.95 -6.29
N GLU A 189 -1.91 13.49 -5.73
CA GLU A 189 -1.79 12.16 -5.17
C GLU A 189 -2.75 11.93 -4.00
N LEU A 190 -2.87 12.86 -3.06
CA LEU A 190 -3.81 12.76 -1.92
C LEU A 190 -5.27 12.71 -2.38
N LEU A 191 -5.62 13.48 -3.41
CA LEU A 191 -6.95 13.43 -4.02
C LEU A 191 -7.24 12.07 -4.64
N GLU A 192 -6.27 11.44 -5.31
CA GLU A 192 -6.43 10.06 -5.82
C GLU A 192 -6.64 9.02 -4.71
N TYR A 193 -6.18 9.29 -3.48
CA TYR A 193 -6.34 8.35 -2.37
C TYR A 193 -7.71 8.46 -1.68
N HIS A 194 -8.18 9.69 -1.48
CA HIS A 194 -9.38 9.94 -0.67
C HIS A 194 -10.65 10.06 -1.49
N VAL A 195 -10.52 10.60 -2.69
CA VAL A 195 -11.67 10.72 -3.57
C VAL A 195 -11.84 9.38 -4.27
N SER A 196 -13.07 8.89 -4.35
CA SER A 196 -13.38 7.72 -5.19
C SER A 196 -13.34 8.06 -6.70
N LEU A 197 -12.46 8.99 -7.11
CA LEU A 197 -12.21 9.29 -8.51
C LEU A 197 -11.69 8.02 -9.16
N LYS A 198 -12.39 7.58 -10.20
CA LYS A 198 -11.93 6.48 -11.04
C LYS A 198 -10.75 6.92 -11.94
N PRO A 199 -10.70 8.16 -12.46
CA PRO A 199 -9.56 8.64 -13.25
C PRO A 199 -8.41 9.15 -12.37
N PRO A 200 -7.14 9.01 -12.81
CA PRO A 200 -6.00 9.64 -12.17
C PRO A 200 -6.08 11.17 -12.20
N VAL A 201 -5.44 11.83 -11.24
CA VAL A 201 -5.35 13.30 -11.12
C VAL A 201 -3.92 13.72 -11.44
N ILE A 202 -3.79 14.60 -12.43
CA ILE A 202 -2.51 15.07 -12.95
C ILE A 202 -2.35 16.54 -12.59
N ASP A 203 -1.27 16.88 -11.89
CA ASP A 203 -0.94 18.26 -11.58
C ASP A 203 -0.64 19.05 -12.86
N LYS A 204 -1.48 20.05 -13.13
CA LYS A 204 -1.31 21.07 -14.18
C LYS A 204 -1.52 22.46 -13.59
N THR A 205 -1.32 22.63 -12.29
CA THR A 205 -1.51 23.90 -11.59
C THR A 205 -0.44 24.91 -11.98
N GLY A 206 0.76 24.43 -12.34
CA GLY A 206 1.94 25.27 -12.57
C GLY A 206 2.55 25.85 -11.30
N LEU A 207 1.98 25.55 -10.13
CA LEU A 207 2.43 26.04 -8.84
C LEU A 207 3.82 25.48 -8.51
N LYS A 208 4.71 26.34 -8.04
CA LYS A 208 6.08 26.00 -7.64
C LYS A 208 6.24 26.27 -6.17
N GLY A 209 6.66 25.26 -5.42
CA GLY A 209 6.90 25.37 -3.98
C GLY A 209 6.25 24.23 -3.21
N ARG A 210 6.13 24.47 -1.90
CA ARG A 210 5.47 23.59 -0.94
C ARG A 210 4.35 24.36 -0.25
N TYR A 211 3.31 23.65 0.14
CA TYR A 211 2.08 24.22 0.62
C TYR A 211 1.48 23.42 1.76
N ASP A 212 0.76 24.13 2.61
CA ASP A 212 -0.21 23.55 3.52
C ASP A 212 -1.59 23.62 2.85
N PHE A 213 -2.31 22.50 2.89
CA PHE A 213 -3.65 22.36 2.34
C PHE A 213 -4.63 22.10 3.49
N ASP A 214 -5.70 22.87 3.54
CA ASP A 214 -6.89 22.57 4.35
C ASP A 214 -8.07 22.40 3.40
N LEU A 215 -8.49 21.16 3.15
CA LEU A 215 -9.65 20.84 2.31
C LEU A 215 -10.73 20.18 3.15
N THR A 216 -11.93 20.75 3.15
CA THR A 216 -13.10 20.17 3.80
C THR A 216 -14.17 19.92 2.74
N VAL A 217 -14.64 18.68 2.64
CA VAL A 217 -15.67 18.28 1.68
C VAL A 217 -16.90 17.76 2.40
N ASP A 218 -18.07 18.09 1.84
CA ASP A 218 -19.36 17.56 2.29
C ASP A 218 -19.42 16.04 2.03
N SER A 219 -18.88 15.60 0.88
CA SER A 219 -18.66 14.20 0.57
C SER A 219 -17.41 14.02 -0.31
N TRP A 220 -16.86 12.82 -0.35
CA TRP A 220 -15.78 12.44 -1.28
C TRP A 220 -16.28 12.15 -2.71
N GLY A 221 -17.44 12.70 -3.08
CA GLY A 221 -17.96 12.69 -4.45
C GLY A 221 -17.28 13.77 -5.30
N GLU A 222 -17.14 13.50 -6.60
CA GLU A 222 -16.44 14.39 -7.54
C GLU A 222 -16.96 15.84 -7.50
N ALA A 223 -18.29 16.04 -7.47
CA ALA A 223 -18.90 17.37 -7.48
C ALA A 223 -18.56 18.18 -6.23
N ASP A 224 -18.68 17.57 -5.05
CA ASP A 224 -18.41 18.22 -3.76
C ASP A 224 -16.92 18.51 -3.58
N VAL A 225 -16.07 17.59 -4.02
CA VAL A 225 -14.61 17.79 -4.05
C VAL A 225 -14.24 18.94 -4.97
N ASN A 226 -14.76 18.98 -6.19
CA ASN A 226 -14.42 20.04 -7.14
C ASN A 226 -14.96 21.41 -6.68
N LYS A 227 -16.13 21.45 -6.04
CA LYS A 227 -16.66 22.65 -5.37
C LYS A 227 -15.70 23.11 -4.26
N ALA A 228 -15.31 22.23 -3.35
CA ALA A 228 -14.42 22.56 -2.24
C ALA A 228 -13.03 23.03 -2.72
N LEU A 229 -12.47 22.37 -3.75
CA LEU A 229 -11.20 22.81 -4.35
C LEU A 229 -11.29 24.26 -4.85
N ARG A 230 -12.39 24.62 -5.52
CA ARG A 230 -12.59 25.97 -6.07
C ARG A 230 -12.79 27.01 -4.98
N GLU A 231 -13.63 26.71 -4.00
CA GLU A 231 -14.01 27.64 -2.94
C GLU A 231 -12.90 27.83 -1.90
N GLN A 232 -12.16 26.76 -1.55
CA GLN A 232 -11.24 26.76 -0.40
C GLN A 232 -9.77 26.85 -0.80
N LEU A 233 -9.37 26.25 -1.92
CA LEU A 233 -7.98 26.24 -2.39
C LEU A 233 -7.75 27.12 -3.62
N GLY A 234 -8.82 27.45 -4.35
CA GLY A 234 -8.71 28.12 -5.65
C GLY A 234 -8.16 27.22 -6.73
N LEU A 235 -8.40 25.91 -6.61
CA LEU A 235 -8.01 24.88 -7.56
C LEU A 235 -9.26 24.24 -8.17
N GLU A 236 -9.12 23.53 -9.27
CA GLU A 236 -10.22 22.77 -9.87
C GLU A 236 -9.74 21.51 -10.58
N LEU A 237 -10.62 20.52 -10.61
CA LEU A 237 -10.50 19.33 -11.45
C LEU A 237 -11.18 19.58 -12.78
N VAL A 238 -10.41 19.47 -13.86
CA VAL A 238 -10.90 19.58 -15.23
C VAL A 238 -10.77 18.23 -15.92
N PRO A 239 -11.86 17.63 -16.44
CA PRO A 239 -11.79 16.39 -17.21
C PRO A 239 -10.85 16.53 -18.41
N ALA A 240 -10.01 15.53 -18.64
CA ALA A 240 -9.03 15.51 -19.72
C ALA A 240 -8.79 14.09 -20.24
N ARG A 241 -8.16 13.99 -21.42
CA ARG A 241 -7.44 12.79 -21.85
C ARG A 241 -5.95 13.09 -21.79
N GLU A 242 -5.18 12.20 -21.17
CA GLU A 242 -3.74 12.38 -20.96
C GLU A 242 -3.03 11.03 -21.17
N ALA A 243 -1.81 11.09 -21.69
CA ALA A 243 -0.91 9.94 -21.72
C ALA A 243 -0.31 9.75 -20.32
N VAL A 244 -0.92 8.87 -19.54
CA VAL A 244 -0.52 8.60 -18.15
C VAL A 244 0.41 7.40 -18.13
N GLU A 245 1.47 7.48 -17.32
CA GLU A 245 2.30 6.32 -17.01
C GLU A 245 1.51 5.37 -16.10
N VAL A 246 1.30 4.15 -16.58
CA VAL A 246 0.49 3.12 -15.93
C VAL A 246 1.29 1.85 -15.71
N LEU A 247 0.91 1.10 -14.68
CA LEU A 247 1.35 -0.27 -14.49
C LEU A 247 0.38 -1.19 -15.24
N VAL A 248 0.87 -1.79 -16.31
CA VAL A 248 0.15 -2.87 -17.00
C VAL A 248 0.43 -4.18 -16.29
N VAL A 249 -0.66 -4.87 -15.94
CA VAL A 249 -0.64 -6.17 -15.28
C VAL A 249 -1.19 -7.19 -16.26
N ASP A 250 -0.31 -7.97 -16.88
CA ASP A 250 -0.73 -9.07 -17.73
C ASP A 250 -0.84 -10.34 -16.87
N ARG A 251 -1.92 -11.10 -17.04
CA ARG A 251 -2.14 -12.36 -16.32
C ARG A 251 -2.10 -13.53 -17.27
N THR A 252 -1.19 -14.47 -17.02
CA THR A 252 -1.23 -15.77 -17.68
C THR A 252 -2.29 -16.64 -17.03
N GLU A 253 -3.10 -17.34 -17.81
CA GLU A 253 -3.96 -18.40 -17.29
C GLU A 253 -3.03 -19.46 -16.65
N LEU A 254 -2.90 -19.46 -15.32
CA LEU A 254 -2.27 -20.55 -14.60
C LEU A 254 -3.10 -21.80 -14.90
N GLY A 255 -2.60 -22.61 -15.83
CA GLY A 255 -3.32 -23.75 -16.37
C GLY A 255 -3.90 -24.59 -15.24
N LYS A 256 -5.22 -24.80 -15.28
CA LYS A 256 -5.89 -25.83 -14.50
C LYS A 256 -5.24 -27.17 -14.84
N LYS A 257 -4.25 -27.60 -14.07
CA LYS A 257 -3.77 -28.98 -14.04
C LYS A 257 -4.32 -29.64 -12.79
#